data_AF-M3FQZ0-F1
#
_entry.id   AF-M3FQZ0-F1
#
_cell.length_a   1.000
_cell.length_b   1.000
_cell.length_c   1.000
_cell.angle_alpha   90.00
_cell.angle_beta   90.00
_cell.angle_gamma   90.00
#
_symmetry.space_group_name_H-M   'P 1'
#
loop_
_entity.id
_entity.type
_entity.pdbx_description
1 polymer ?
#
loop_
_entity_poly.entity_id
_entity_poly.type
_entity_poly.pdbx_seq_one_letter_code
_entity_poly.pdbx_strand_id
1 'polypeptide(L)' 'MGENVLEAERLVLREWEDGDIEPFYQMGSDPIVMEYFPALLSKNDSERFFEKIKAHLKMHVLGRL' A
#
# COMPACT_ATOMS: atom_id res chain seq x y z
N MET A 1 -5.96 -18.16 9.20
CA MET A 1 -5.52 -17.54 7.93
C MET A 1 -6.76 -16.97 7.28
N GLY A 2 -6.82 -15.64 7.17
CA GLY A 2 -8.06 -14.87 7.01
C GLY A 2 -8.56 -14.77 5.57
N GLU A 3 -9.84 -14.44 5.42
CA GLU A 3 -10.65 -14.57 4.20
C GLU A 3 -10.26 -13.64 3.03
N ASN A 4 -9.20 -12.83 3.12
CA ASN A 4 -8.83 -11.79 2.13
C ASN A 4 -7.34 -11.77 1.75
N VAL A 5 -6.76 -12.95 1.48
CA VAL A 5 -5.35 -13.09 1.09
C VAL A 5 -5.23 -13.83 -0.24
N LEU A 6 -4.38 -13.32 -1.13
CA LEU A 6 -4.00 -14.01 -2.38
C LEU A 6 -2.55 -14.47 -2.27
N GLU A 7 -2.30 -15.75 -2.56
CA GLU A 7 -0.97 -16.34 -2.45
C GLU A 7 -0.45 -16.79 -3.82
N ALA A 8 0.85 -16.61 -4.03
CA ALA A 8 1.61 -17.13 -5.15
C ALA A 8 2.92 -17.75 -4.62
N GLU A 9 3.69 -18.42 -5.49
CA GLU A 9 4.89 -19.19 -5.10
C GLU A 9 5.86 -18.44 -4.17
N ARG A 10 5.98 -17.11 -4.33
CA ARG A 10 6.90 -16.28 -3.54
C ARG A 10 6.25 -15.06 -2.90
N LEU A 11 4.94 -14.86 -3.07
CA LEU A 11 4.28 -13.60 -2.70
C LEU A 11 2.95 -13.85 -1.99
N VAL A 12 2.67 -12.98 -1.01
CA VAL A 12 1.39 -12.91 -0.32
C VAL A 12 0.84 -11.50 -0.51
N LEU A 13 -0.31 -11.40 -1.18
CA LEU A 13 -1.10 -10.19 -1.28
C LEU A 13 -2.10 -10.19 -0.13
N ARG A 14 -1.89 -9.32 0.85
CA ARG A 14 -2.73 -9.16 2.04
C ARG A 14 -3.25 -7.74 2.15
N GLU A 15 -4.25 -7.55 3.01
CA GLU A 15 -4.65 -6.21 3.44
C GLU A 15 -3.50 -5.47 4.13
N TRP A 16 -3.55 -4.14 4.02
CA TRP A 16 -2.60 -3.23 4.64
C TRP A 16 -2.85 -3.15 6.15
N GLU A 17 -1.78 -3.19 6.94
CA GLU A 17 -1.79 -3.06 8.39
C GLU A 17 -0.95 -1.87 8.83
N ASP A 18 -1.17 -1.34 10.03
CA ASP A 18 -0.57 -0.06 10.46
C ASP A 18 0.97 -0.06 10.42
N GLY A 19 1.63 -1.22 10.51
CA GLY A 19 3.08 -1.35 10.38
C GLY A 19 3.61 -1.06 8.96
N ASP A 20 2.76 -1.09 7.94
CA ASP A 20 3.15 -0.91 6.55
C ASP A 20 3.37 0.57 6.18
N ILE A 21 2.90 1.52 6.99
CA ILE A 21 2.98 2.97 6.67
C ILE A 21 4.42 3.45 6.57
N GLU A 22 5.30 2.97 7.45
CA GLU A 22 6.69 3.42 7.51
C GLU A 22 7.49 2.92 6.30
N PRO A 23 7.48 1.62 5.95
CA PRO A 23 8.05 1.15 4.68
C PRO A 23 7.45 1.84 3.44
N PHE A 24 6.14 2.10 3.45
CA PHE A 24 5.49 2.78 2.32
C PHE A 24 5.96 4.24 2.17
N TYR A 25 6.11 4.96 3.27
CA TYR A 25 6.68 6.31 3.26
C TYR A 25 8.14 6.30 2.81
N GLN A 26 8.95 5.35 3.28
CA GLN A 26 10.35 5.21 2.84
C GLN A 26 10.44 5.01 1.33
N MET A 27 9.60 4.15 0.75
CA MET A 27 9.52 3.98 -0.70
C MET A 27 9.01 5.26 -1.39
N GLY A 28 7.96 5.89 -0.87
CA GLY A 28 7.37 7.09 -1.46
C GLY A 28 8.24 8.34 -1.36
N SER A 29 9.26 8.34 -0.50
CA SER A 29 10.23 9.43 -0.34
C SER A 29 11.58 9.14 -1.01
N ASP A 30 11.77 7.94 -1.56
CA ASP A 30 12.98 7.56 -2.28
C ASP A 30 12.94 8.12 -3.73
N PRO A 31 13.91 8.95 -4.14
CA PRO A 31 13.94 9.54 -5.48
C PRO A 31 14.12 8.52 -6.61
N ILE A 32 14.68 7.33 -6.34
CA ILE A 32 14.82 6.26 -7.33
C ILE A 32 13.45 5.61 -7.58
N VAL A 33 12.69 5.34 -6.52
CA VAL A 33 11.34 4.77 -6.63
C VAL A 33 10.39 5.76 -7.33
N MET A 34 10.57 7.05 -7.06
CA MET A 34 9.68 8.11 -7.53
C MET A 34 10.13 8.80 -8.83
N GLU A 35 11.15 8.28 -9.53
CA GLU A 35 11.78 8.91 -10.72
C GLU A 35 10.77 9.38 -11.78
N TYR A 36 9.69 8.62 -11.98
CA TYR A 36 8.65 8.89 -12.97
C TYR A 36 7.36 9.48 -12.38
N PHE A 37 7.35 9.78 -11.09
CA PHE A 37 6.21 10.42 -10.42
C PHE A 37 6.40 11.94 -10.33
N PRO A 38 5.31 12.72 -10.23
CA PRO A 38 5.41 14.18 -10.24
C PRO A 38 6.14 14.79 -9.02
N ALA A 39 6.18 14.08 -7.89
CA ALA A 39 6.82 14.54 -6.66
C ALA A 39 7.04 13.37 -5.69
N LEU A 40 8.00 13.54 -4.78
CA LEU A 40 8.16 12.66 -3.61
C LEU A 40 6.97 12.82 -2.65
N LEU A 41 6.64 11.75 -1.94
CA LEU A 41 5.63 11.80 -0.88
C LEU A 41 6.24 12.32 0.42
N SER A 42 5.58 13.31 1.01
CA SER A 42 5.78 13.63 2.42
C SER A 42 5.13 12.55 3.30
N LYS A 43 5.53 12.48 4.57
CA LYS A 43 4.90 11.55 5.53
C LYS A 43 3.36 11.71 5.59
N ASN A 44 2.88 12.96 5.59
CA ASN A 44 1.44 13.25 5.60
C ASN A 44 0.73 12.85 4.29
N ASP A 45 1.43 12.95 3.14
CA ASP A 45 0.88 12.45 1.88
C ASP A 45 0.78 10.92 1.87
N SER A 46 1.82 10.25 2.37
CA SER A 46 1.81 8.79 2.56
C SER A 46 0.68 8.35 3.46
N GLU A 47 0.49 8.97 4.64
CA GLU A 47 -0.61 8.67 5.57
C GLU A 47 -1.98 8.86 4.91
N ARG A 48 -2.20 9.98 4.20
CA ARG A 48 -3.45 10.22 3.47
C ARG A 48 -3.71 9.18 2.38
N PHE A 49 -2.67 8.75 1.66
CA PHE A 49 -2.82 7.77 0.59
C PHE A 49 -3.07 6.38 1.16
N PHE A 50 -2.38 6.03 2.24
CA PHE A 50 -2.55 4.79 2.99
C PHE A 50 -3.98 4.60 3.50
N GLU A 51 -4.56 5.63 4.11
CA GLU A 51 -5.95 5.59 4.57
C GLU A 51 -6.95 5.47 3.41
N LYS A 52 -6.68 6.09 2.27
CA LYS A 52 -7.49 5.88 1.05
C LYS A 52 -7.44 4.44 0.56
N ILE A 53 -6.26 3.80 0.57
CA ILE A 53 -6.10 2.40 0.19
C ILE A 53 -6.90 1.50 1.15
N LYS A 54 -6.73 1.68 2.46
CA LYS A 54 -7.49 0.92 3.47
C LYS A 54 -9.00 1.09 3.33
N ALA A 55 -9.46 2.32 3.10
CA ALA A 55 -10.88 2.59 2.87
C ALA A 55 -11.40 1.91 1.59
N HIS A 56 -10.63 1.94 0.50
CA HIS A 56 -10.99 1.28 -0.75
C HIS A 56 -11.10 -0.24 -0.58
N LEU A 57 -10.15 -0.88 0.10
CA LEU A 57 -10.15 -2.32 0.33
C LEU A 57 -11.26 -2.79 1.28
N LYS A 58 -11.69 -1.94 2.22
CA LYS A 58 -12.90 -2.23 3.01
C LYS A 58 -14.18 -2.26 2.16
N MET A 59 -14.22 -1.46 1.09
CA MET A 59 -15.37 -1.43 0.17
C MET A 59 -15.28 -2.50 -0.92
N HIS A 60 -14.06 -2.91 -1.29
CA HIS A 60 -13.78 -3.86 -2.37
C HIS A 60 -12.84 -4.96 -1.90
N VAL A 61 -13.32 -6.20 -1.89
CA VAL A 61 -12.51 -7.37 -1.50
C VAL A 61 -11.35 -7.55 -2.48
N LEU A 62 -10.16 -7.79 -1.93
CA LEU A 62 -8.95 -8.08 -2.71
C LEU A 62 -9.20 -9.27 -3.67
N GLY A 63 -8.97 -9.07 -4.97
CA GLY A 63 -9.02 -10.15 -5.96
C GLY A 63 -10.37 -10.46 -6.62
N ARG A 64 -11.43 -9.64 -6.42
CA ARG A 64 -12.62 -9.73 -7.28
C ARG A 64 -12.41 -8.93 -8.57
N LEU A 65 -12.27 -9.63 -9.69
CA LEU A 65 -12.41 -9.10 -11.06
C LEU A 65 -13.89 -9.09 -11.47
#